data_AF-A0A924VW90-F1
#
_entry.id   AF-A0A924VW90-F1
#
_cell.length_a   1.000
_cell.length_b   1.000
_cell.length_c   1.000
_cell.angle_alpha   90.00
_cell.angle_beta   90.00
_cell.angle_gamma   90.00
#
_symmetry.space_group_name_H-M   'P 1'
#
loop_
_entity.id
_entity.type
_entity.pdbx_description
1 polymer ?
#
loop_
_entity_poly.entity_id
_entity_poly.type
_entity_poly.pdbx_seq_one_letter_code
_entity_poly.pdbx_strand_id
1 'polypeptide(L)'
;MTILQLNRIHKAFGVDVLFEDVSFEVGENDKIGLVGVNGAGKTSLFKILTGEMPYESGDIVQSKLTQIGYIEQHACHNSENTVFDEFLGVFAPLVAIEQALAEIHHDIEQKKGDIDQLIKRQDSYNKQYEAAGGFLYKSRVRAMLLG
;
A
#
# COMPACT_ATOMS: atom_id res chain seq x y z
N MET A 1 -11.19 11.35 17.80
CA MET A 1 -12.35 11.29 16.88
C MET A 1 -12.57 9.83 16.46
N THR A 2 -13.79 9.42 16.11
CA THR A 2 -14.05 8.11 15.50
C THR A 2 -13.50 8.07 14.08
N ILE A 3 -12.74 7.03 13.73
CA ILE A 3 -12.19 6.84 12.37
C ILE A 3 -12.83 5.68 11.63
N LEU A 4 -13.32 4.67 12.35
CA LEU A 4 -13.96 3.48 11.81
C LEU A 4 -15.03 3.00 12.78
N GLN A 5 -16.20 2.67 12.27
CA GLN A 5 -17.29 2.11 13.05
C GLN A 5 -17.92 0.95 12.29
N LEU A 6 -18.17 -0.15 12.97
CA LEU A 6 -18.90 -1.30 12.49
C LEU A 6 -20.19 -1.41 13.28
N ASN A 7 -21.30 -1.60 12.58
CA ASN A 7 -22.62 -1.73 13.17
C ASN A 7 -23.28 -3.02 12.68
N ARG A 8 -23.40 -3.98 13.59
CA ARG A 8 -24.15 -5.23 13.42
C ARG A 8 -23.76 -6.03 12.19
N ILE A 9 -22.45 -6.15 11.95
CA ILE A 9 -21.94 -6.88 10.79
C ILE A 9 -22.22 -8.37 10.97
N HIS A 10 -22.85 -8.95 9.97
CA HIS A 10 -23.11 -10.38 9.85
C HIS A 10 -22.26 -10.99 8.75
N LYS A 11 -21.63 -12.13 9.05
CA LYS A 11 -20.95 -12.95 8.04
C LYS A 11 -21.34 -14.42 8.14
N ALA A 12 -21.76 -15.00 7.01
CA ALA A 12 -21.96 -16.44 6.86
C ALA A 12 -21.30 -17.01 5.59
N PHE A 13 -21.05 -18.32 5.59
CA PHE A 13 -20.65 -19.11 4.43
C PHE A 13 -21.68 -20.22 4.20
N GLY A 14 -22.62 -19.98 3.29
CA GLY A 14 -23.75 -20.89 3.10
C GLY A 14 -24.66 -20.91 4.33
N VAL A 15 -24.72 -22.04 5.01
CA VAL A 15 -25.51 -22.20 6.25
C VAL A 15 -24.71 -21.95 7.52
N ASP A 16 -23.38 -21.85 7.41
CA ASP A 16 -22.49 -21.69 8.55
C ASP A 16 -22.27 -20.22 8.86
N VAL A 17 -22.81 -19.75 9.99
CA VAL A 17 -22.61 -18.38 10.48
C VAL A 17 -21.22 -18.29 11.08
N LEU A 18 -20.40 -17.37 10.57
CA LEU A 18 -19.07 -17.10 11.09
C LEU A 18 -19.12 -16.14 12.28
N PHE A 19 -19.87 -15.05 12.13
CA PHE A 19 -20.21 -14.15 13.22
C PHE A 19 -21.50 -13.40 12.93
N GLU A 20 -22.23 -13.10 14.01
CA GLU A 20 -23.48 -12.35 14.02
C GLU A 20 -23.31 -11.14 14.93
N ASP A 21 -23.80 -9.99 14.48
CA ASP A 21 -23.83 -8.74 15.25
C ASP A 21 -22.46 -8.23 15.73
N VAL A 22 -21.46 -8.19 14.85
CA VAL A 22 -20.18 -7.55 15.16
C VAL A 22 -20.34 -6.03 15.11
N SER A 23 -20.28 -5.41 16.29
CA SER A 23 -20.42 -3.96 16.49
C SER A 23 -19.27 -3.42 17.33
N PHE A 24 -18.48 -2.48 16.80
CA PHE A 24 -17.44 -1.78 17.54
C PHE A 24 -17.03 -0.47 16.86
N GLU A 25 -16.29 0.35 17.60
CA GLU A 25 -15.78 1.63 17.15
C GLU A 25 -14.26 1.70 17.35
N VAL A 26 -13.56 2.36 16.44
CA VAL A 26 -12.13 2.67 16.52
C VAL A 26 -11.94 4.18 16.50
N GLY A 27 -11.30 4.70 17.53
CA GLY A 27 -10.89 6.08 17.64
C GLY A 27 -9.50 6.36 17.06
N GLU A 28 -9.21 7.63 16.80
CA GLU A 28 -7.86 8.09 16.50
C GLU A 28 -6.87 7.71 17.60
N ASN A 29 -5.71 7.17 17.20
CA ASN A 29 -4.62 6.72 18.08
C ASN A 29 -4.93 5.48 18.93
N ASP A 30 -6.07 4.83 18.72
CA ASP A 30 -6.36 3.57 19.41
C ASP A 30 -5.37 2.47 19.00
N LYS A 31 -5.04 1.62 19.98
CA LYS A 31 -4.26 0.39 19.79
C LYS A 31 -5.12 -0.77 20.22
N ILE A 32 -5.69 -1.47 19.25
CA ILE A 32 -6.68 -2.53 19.49
C ILE A 32 -6.08 -3.88 19.13
N GLY A 33 -6.26 -4.87 20.01
CA GLY A 33 -5.92 -6.27 19.76
C GLY A 33 -7.18 -7.11 19.55
N LEU A 34 -7.30 -7.78 18.39
CA LEU A 34 -8.36 -8.76 18.14
C LEU A 34 -7.87 -10.16 18.49
N VAL A 35 -8.48 -10.76 19.51
CA VAL A 35 -8.10 -12.09 20.04
C VAL A 35 -9.25 -13.06 19.87
N GLY A 36 -8.93 -14.32 19.55
CA GLY A 36 -9.88 -15.40 19.41
C GLY A 36 -9.20 -16.65 18.87
N VAL A 37 -9.86 -17.81 18.96
CA VAL A 37 -9.32 -19.08 18.46
C VAL A 37 -9.15 -19.07 16.93
N ASN A 38 -8.39 -20.03 16.39
CA ASN A 38 -8.31 -20.23 14.94
C ASN A 38 -9.70 -20.60 14.40
N GLY A 39 -10.06 -20.03 13.26
CA GLY A 39 -11.41 -20.19 12.69
C GLY A 39 -12.47 -19.22 13.24
N ALA A 40 -12.20 -18.44 14.29
CA ALA A 40 -13.16 -17.46 14.84
C ALA A 40 -13.47 -16.25 13.94
N GLY A 41 -13.02 -16.25 12.68
CA GLY A 41 -13.35 -15.21 11.71
C GLY A 41 -12.49 -13.94 11.72
N LYS A 42 -11.38 -13.89 12.49
CA LYS A 42 -10.48 -12.72 12.55
C LYS A 42 -9.99 -12.25 11.18
N THR A 43 -9.44 -13.17 10.39
CA THR A 43 -8.96 -12.87 9.02
C THR A 43 -10.12 -12.43 8.12
N SER A 44 -11.29 -13.05 8.25
CA SER A 44 -12.48 -12.65 7.49
C SER A 44 -12.96 -11.24 7.85
N LEU A 45 -12.91 -10.87 9.12
CA LEU A 45 -13.23 -9.52 9.56
C LEU A 45 -12.26 -8.49 8.96
N PHE A 46 -10.95 -8.77 8.95
CA PHE A 46 -9.99 -7.89 8.28
C PHE A 46 -10.24 -7.78 6.78
N LYS A 47 -10.56 -8.89 6.10
CA LYS A 47 -10.92 -8.85 4.67
C LYS A 47 -12.20 -8.07 4.39
N ILE A 48 -13.16 -8.09 5.31
CA ILE A 48 -14.35 -7.25 5.21
C ILE A 48 -13.98 -5.77 5.36
N LEU A 49 -13.11 -5.44 6.33
CA LEU A 49 -12.63 -4.07 6.54
C LEU A 49 -11.81 -3.53 5.38
N THR A 50 -11.04 -4.37 4.69
CA THR A 50 -10.29 -3.98 3.48
C THR A 50 -11.13 -3.99 2.20
N GLY A 51 -12.38 -4.43 2.29
CA GLY A 51 -13.29 -4.55 1.13
C GLY A 51 -13.02 -5.77 0.23
N GLU A 52 -12.10 -6.65 0.59
CA GLU A 52 -11.78 -7.89 -0.13
C GLU A 52 -12.86 -8.98 0.05
N MET A 53 -13.70 -8.86 1.07
CA MET A 53 -14.76 -9.83 1.36
C MET A 53 -16.10 -9.13 1.61
N PRO A 54 -17.19 -9.57 0.94
CA PRO A 54 -18.52 -9.04 1.22
C PRO A 54 -19.08 -9.59 2.54
N TYR A 55 -20.00 -8.84 3.11
CA TYR A 55 -20.81 -9.20 4.28
C TYR A 55 -22.30 -9.10 3.90
N GLU A 56 -23.17 -9.80 4.63
CA GLU A 56 -24.59 -9.91 4.22
C GLU A 56 -25.46 -8.80 4.82
N SER A 57 -25.13 -8.29 6.01
CA SER A 57 -25.87 -7.21 6.65
C SER A 57 -25.02 -6.41 7.64
N GLY A 58 -25.53 -5.25 8.04
CA GLY A 58 -24.85 -4.28 8.90
C GLY A 58 -24.31 -3.10 8.09
N ASP A 59 -23.50 -2.26 8.74
CA ASP A 59 -22.93 -1.07 8.12
C ASP A 59 -21.50 -0.80 8.63
N ILE A 60 -20.62 -0.36 7.74
CA ILE A 60 -19.24 0.04 8.06
C ILE A 60 -19.06 1.49 7.65
N VAL A 61 -18.84 2.36 8.65
CA VAL A 61 -18.62 3.79 8.45
C VAL A 61 -17.14 4.11 8.66
N GLN A 62 -16.49 4.62 7.62
CA GLN A 62 -15.11 5.09 7.66
C GLN A 62 -15.08 6.61 7.49
N SER A 63 -14.29 7.31 8.32
CA SER A 63 -14.11 8.75 8.17
C SER A 63 -13.40 9.10 6.86
N LYS A 64 -13.78 10.22 6.23
CA LYS A 64 -13.36 10.60 4.86
C LYS A 64 -11.84 10.67 4.65
N LEU A 65 -11.07 10.99 5.69
CA LEU A 65 -9.62 11.13 5.62
C LEU A 65 -8.87 9.89 6.12
N THR A 66 -9.58 8.85 6.53
CA THR A 66 -8.98 7.61 6.99
C THR A 66 -8.58 6.77 5.79
N GLN A 67 -7.37 6.20 5.80
CA GLN A 67 -6.94 5.17 4.88
C GLN A 67 -6.64 3.89 5.65
N ILE A 68 -7.06 2.76 5.11
CA ILE A 68 -6.82 1.44 5.71
C ILE A 68 -5.58 0.84 5.02
N GLY A 69 -4.53 0.60 5.81
CA GLY A 69 -3.39 -0.22 5.40
C GLY A 69 -3.52 -1.62 5.98
N TYR A 70 -3.27 -2.64 5.16
CA TYR A 70 -3.37 -4.05 5.55
C TYR A 70 -2.08 -4.79 5.20
N ILE A 71 -1.58 -5.57 6.14
CA ILE A 71 -0.44 -6.46 5.94
C ILE A 71 -0.97 -7.89 6.03
N GLU A 72 -0.87 -8.61 4.92
CA GLU A 72 -1.28 -10.01 4.87
C GLU A 72 -0.38 -10.88 5.74
N GLN A 73 -0.95 -11.95 6.31
CA GLN A 73 -0.20 -12.93 7.10
C GLN A 73 0.91 -13.64 6.31
N HIS A 74 0.80 -13.67 4.98
CA HIS A 74 1.76 -14.30 4.06
C HIS A 74 2.18 -13.34 2.95
N ALA A 75 2.62 -12.14 3.32
CA ALA A 75 3.19 -11.21 2.35
C ALA A 75 4.42 -11.81 1.64
N CYS A 76 4.59 -11.49 0.35
CA CYS A 76 5.74 -11.86 -0.48
C CYS A 76 5.91 -13.37 -0.75
N HIS A 77 4.82 -14.14 -0.73
CA HIS A 77 4.87 -15.56 -1.08
C HIS A 77 5.27 -15.73 -2.56
N ASN A 78 6.48 -16.26 -2.81
CA ASN A 78 7.09 -16.53 -4.12
C ASN A 78 7.82 -15.36 -4.83
N SER A 79 8.24 -14.32 -4.11
CA SER A 79 9.17 -13.34 -4.71
C SER A 79 10.60 -13.88 -4.71
N GLU A 80 11.28 -13.80 -5.86
CA GLU A 80 12.73 -14.04 -5.97
C GLU A 80 13.55 -12.78 -5.64
N ASN A 81 12.88 -11.66 -5.37
CA ASN A 81 13.52 -10.39 -5.05
C ASN A 81 14.13 -10.41 -3.65
N THR A 82 15.16 -9.58 -3.44
CA THR A 82 15.57 -9.26 -2.08
C THR A 82 14.47 -8.47 -1.37
N VAL A 83 14.43 -8.50 -0.04
CA VAL A 83 13.48 -7.68 0.74
C VAL A 83 13.60 -6.20 0.38
N PHE A 84 14.82 -5.74 0.09
CA PHE A 84 15.05 -4.37 -0.34
C PHE A 84 14.38 -4.07 -1.70
N ASP A 85 14.58 -4.95 -2.68
CA ASP A 85 14.02 -4.79 -4.02
C ASP A 85 12.49 -4.91 -4.03
N GLU A 86 11.93 -5.77 -3.18
CA GLU A 86 10.48 -5.91 -3.00
C GLU A 86 9.86 -4.58 -2.52
N PHE A 87 10.48 -3.95 -1.53
CA PHE A 87 10.03 -2.64 -1.03
C PHE A 87 10.31 -1.50 -2.02
N LEU A 88 11.37 -1.59 -2.82
CA LEU A 88 11.58 -0.66 -3.94
C LEU A 88 10.48 -0.77 -5.00
N GLY A 89 9.86 -1.95 -5.16
CA GLY A 89 8.72 -2.17 -6.06
C GLY A 89 7.53 -1.24 -5.79
N VAL A 90 7.30 -0.84 -4.54
CA VAL A 90 6.29 0.17 -4.16
C VAL A 90 6.56 1.52 -4.85
N PHE A 91 7.82 1.80 -5.14
CA PHE A 91 8.29 3.00 -5.82
C PHE A 91 8.58 2.76 -7.31
N ALA A 92 7.97 1.76 -7.94
CA ALA A 92 8.15 1.45 -9.37
C ALA A 92 8.07 2.69 -10.30
N PRO A 93 7.16 3.66 -10.09
CA PRO A 93 7.15 4.89 -10.89
C PRO A 93 8.45 5.72 -10.75
N LEU A 94 9.01 5.83 -9.55
CA LEU A 94 10.29 6.53 -9.31
C LEU A 94 11.46 5.78 -9.93
N VAL A 95 11.46 4.44 -9.85
CA VAL A 95 12.47 3.58 -10.49
C VAL A 95 12.45 3.78 -12.01
N ALA A 96 11.26 3.85 -12.61
CA ALA A 96 11.12 4.10 -14.05
C ALA A 96 11.62 5.49 -14.45
N ILE A 97 11.38 6.53 -13.63
CA ILE A 97 11.93 7.87 -13.87
C ILE A 97 13.46 7.86 -13.78
N GLU A 98 14.03 7.17 -12.79
CA GLU A 98 15.49 7.03 -12.63
C GLU A 98 16.12 6.35 -13.86
N GLN A 99 15.50 5.29 -14.38
CA GLN A 99 15.93 4.60 -15.60
C GLN A 99 15.85 5.52 -16.82
N ALA A 100 14.74 6.23 -17.01
CA ALA A 100 14.59 7.18 -18.12
C ALA A 100 15.64 8.30 -18.07
N LEU A 101 15.97 8.81 -16.88
CA LEU A 101 17.03 9.81 -16.70
C LEU A 101 18.41 9.26 -17.04
N ALA A 102 18.69 7.99 -16.71
CA ALA A 102 19.94 7.32 -17.08
C ALA A 102 20.06 7.13 -18.60
N GLU A 103 18.98 6.74 -19.27
CA GLU A 103 18.93 6.63 -20.74
C GLU A 103 19.17 7.98 -21.42
N ILE A 104 18.50 9.04 -20.95
CA ILE A 104 18.67 10.39 -21.50
C ILE A 104 20.11 10.88 -21.33
N HIS A 105 20.72 10.66 -20.16
CA HIS A 105 22.13 10.99 -19.94
C HIS A 105 23.04 10.26 -20.94
N HIS A 106 22.81 8.97 -21.13
CA HIS A 106 23.58 8.17 -22.08
C HIS A 106 23.45 8.68 -23.53
N ASP A 107 22.23 8.97 -23.98
CA ASP A 107 21.99 9.50 -25.33
C ASP A 107 22.64 10.89 -25.53
N ILE A 108 22.65 11.74 -24.49
CA ILE A 108 23.36 13.04 -24.51
C ILE A 108 24.88 12.84 -24.65
N GLU A 109 25.48 11.95 -23.85
CA GLU A 109 26.92 11.65 -23.90
C GLU A 109 27.34 11.11 -25.28
N GLN A 110 26.49 10.25 -25.87
CA GLN A 110 26.71 9.68 -27.20
C GLN A 110 26.34 10.63 -28.35
N LYS A 111 25.84 11.84 -28.04
CA LYS A 111 25.31 12.82 -29.02
C LYS A 111 24.29 12.21 -29.97
N LYS A 112 23.46 11.31 -29.44
CA LYS A 112 22.50 10.54 -30.21
C LYS A 112 21.13 11.23 -30.18
N GLY A 113 20.65 11.66 -31.34
CA GLY A 113 19.35 12.33 -31.48
C GLY A 113 19.41 13.85 -31.29
N ASP A 114 18.27 14.45 -30.99
CA ASP A 114 18.12 15.89 -30.79
C ASP A 114 18.44 16.27 -29.33
N ILE A 115 19.64 16.85 -29.14
CA ILE A 115 20.16 17.21 -27.82
C ILE A 115 19.24 18.22 -27.10
N ASP A 116 18.66 19.18 -27.82
CA ASP A 116 17.79 20.18 -27.21
C ASP A 116 16.49 19.56 -26.69
N GLN A 117 15.95 18.56 -27.40
CA GLN A 117 14.82 17.78 -26.92
C GLN A 117 15.18 16.92 -25.71
N LEU A 118 16.35 16.28 -25.71
CA LEU A 118 16.81 15.46 -24.59
C LEU A 118 16.99 16.30 -23.32
N ILE A 119 17.57 17.50 -23.42
CA ILE A 119 17.71 18.43 -22.29
C ILE A 119 16.33 18.82 -21.72
N LYS A 120 15.36 19.15 -22.58
CA LYS A 120 13.99 19.48 -22.14
C LYS A 120 13.30 18.30 -21.43
N ARG A 121 13.49 17.09 -21.97
CA ARG A 121 12.91 15.87 -21.38
C ARG A 121 13.56 15.55 -20.03
N GLN A 122 14.88 15.72 -19.92
CA GLN A 122 15.62 15.57 -18.67
C GLN A 122 15.10 16.51 -17.58
N ASP A 123 14.93 17.80 -17.89
CA ASP A 123 14.39 18.79 -16.94
C ASP A 123 13.01 18.40 -16.42
N SER A 124 12.12 17.95 -17.32
CA SER A 124 10.79 17.46 -16.95
C SER A 124 10.83 16.26 -16.00
N TYR A 125 11.67 15.25 -16.31
CA TYR A 125 11.80 14.09 -15.44
C TYR A 125 12.46 14.40 -14.11
N ASN A 126 13.46 15.29 -14.07
CA ASN A 126 14.08 15.73 -12.82
C ASN A 126 13.06 16.39 -11.89
N LYS A 127 12.21 17.28 -12.43
CA LYS A 127 11.12 17.89 -11.66
C LYS A 127 10.13 16.87 -11.11
N GLN A 128 9.73 15.90 -11.93
CA GLN A 128 8.83 14.82 -11.49
C GLN A 128 9.49 13.94 -10.42
N TYR A 129 10.76 13.59 -10.62
CA TYR A 129 11.55 12.79 -9.69
C TYR A 129 11.66 13.47 -8.33
N GLU A 130 12.00 14.75 -8.31
CA GLU A 130 12.08 15.55 -7.09
C GLU A 130 10.73 15.66 -6.38
N ALA A 131 9.68 16.01 -7.11
CA ALA A 131 8.32 16.16 -6.56
C ALA A 131 7.79 14.86 -5.94
N ALA A 132 8.16 13.71 -6.51
CA ALA A 132 7.79 12.39 -5.99
C ALA A 132 8.74 11.88 -4.88
N GLY A 133 9.77 12.64 -4.47
CA GLY A 133 10.68 12.27 -3.40
C GLY A 133 11.81 11.31 -3.83
N GLY A 134 12.18 11.32 -5.11
CA GLY A 134 13.17 10.44 -5.72
C GLY A 134 14.57 10.50 -5.08
N PHE A 135 14.97 11.62 -4.48
CA PHE A 135 16.26 11.68 -3.78
C PHE A 135 16.31 10.89 -2.47
N LEU A 136 15.14 10.54 -1.91
CA LEU A 136 15.03 9.96 -0.57
C LEU A 136 14.43 8.55 -0.57
N TYR A 137 13.80 8.08 -1.65
CA TYR A 137 13.03 6.82 -1.55
C TYR A 137 13.91 5.60 -1.18
N LYS A 138 15.11 5.46 -1.77
CA LYS A 138 16.05 4.37 -1.42
C LYS A 138 16.50 4.45 0.04
N SER A 139 16.79 5.65 0.57
CA SER A 139 17.20 5.81 1.96
C SER A 139 16.03 5.60 2.94
N ARG A 140 14.81 5.99 2.56
CA ARG A 140 13.58 5.70 3.31
C ARG A 140 13.31 4.20 3.41
N VAL A 141 13.44 3.46 2.30
CA VAL A 141 13.30 1.99 2.31
C VAL A 141 14.34 1.37 3.24
N ARG A 142 15.62 1.78 3.15
CA ARG A 142 16.66 1.29 4.07
C ARG A 142 16.34 1.57 5.53
N ALA A 143 15.91 2.79 5.85
CA ALA A 143 15.55 3.17 7.21
C ALA A 143 14.39 2.30 7.75
N MET A 144 13.34 2.10 6.96
CA MET A 144 12.19 1.25 7.35
C MET A 144 12.60 -0.20 7.64
N LEU A 145 13.56 -0.74 6.88
CA LEU A 145 14.04 -2.11 7.07
C LEU A 145 15.01 -2.27 8.25
N LEU A 146 15.70 -1.20 8.65
CA LEU A 146 16.71 -1.24 9.72
C LEU A 146 16.16 -0.85 11.10
N GLY A 147 15.03 -0.16 11.16
CA GLY A 147 14.42 0.34 12.41
C GLY A 147 14.88 1.74 12.76
#